data_AF-A0A7J7Y8G7-F1
#
_entry.id   AF-A0A7J7Y8G7-F1
#
_cell.length_a   1.000
_cell.length_b   1.000
_cell.length_c   1.000
_cell.angle_alpha   90.00
_cell.angle_beta   90.00
_cell.angle_gamma   90.00
#
_symmetry.space_group_name_H-M   'P 1'
#
loop_
_entity.id
_entity.type
_entity.pdbx_description
1 polymer ?
#
loop_
_entity_poly.entity_id
_entity_poly.type
_entity_poly.pdbx_seq_one_letter_code
_entity_poly.pdbx_strand_id
1 'polypeptide(L)'
;MADMYLLPGLKRLCGRSLAQLLDEDSVVGLWRVAKLFRLARLEDQCTEYMAKVIEKLVEQEDFAEAVREEAAAVRGRQEQDSIPLVDDIRFHITSVVQTYSNIKEMERRLHALEDLLVSIGLDC
;
A
#
# COMPACT_ATOMS: atom_id res chain seq x y z
N MET A 1 22.36 20.32 -5.81
CA MET A 1 21.27 21.30 -6.03
C MET A 1 20.43 20.89 -7.24
N ALA A 2 19.61 19.85 -7.10
CA ALA A 2 18.64 19.43 -8.13
C ALA A 2 17.19 19.39 -7.62
N ASP A 3 16.97 19.65 -6.33
CA ASP A 3 15.65 19.62 -5.67
C ASP A 3 14.78 20.86 -5.88
N MET A 4 15.26 21.90 -6.57
CA MET A 4 14.59 23.21 -6.56
C MET A 4 13.65 23.47 -7.75
N TYR A 5 13.51 22.52 -8.70
CA TYR A 5 12.72 22.73 -9.93
C TYR A 5 11.76 21.59 -10.30
N LEU A 6 11.33 20.73 -9.38
CA LEU A 6 10.23 19.79 -9.64
C LEU A 6 8.87 20.50 -9.55
N LEU A 7 8.60 21.22 -10.64
CA LEU A 7 7.38 21.93 -11.02
C LEU A 7 6.09 21.27 -10.46
N PRO A 8 5.21 22.05 -9.78
CA PRO A 8 3.88 21.58 -9.36
C PRO A 8 3.01 21.04 -10.50
N GLY A 9 3.33 21.41 -11.75
CA GLY A 9 2.68 20.90 -12.97
C GLY A 9 3.03 19.45 -13.29
N LEU A 10 4.29 19.04 -13.06
CA LEU A 10 4.73 17.66 -13.29
C LEU A 10 4.05 16.71 -12.30
N LYS A 11 3.93 17.11 -11.03
CA LYS A 11 3.21 16.36 -9.98
C LYS A 11 1.77 16.00 -10.36
N ARG A 12 1.03 16.90 -11.05
CA ARG A 12 -0.36 16.66 -11.49
C ARG A 12 -0.45 15.77 -12.73
N LEU A 13 0.42 15.98 -13.72
CA LEU A 13 0.41 15.21 -14.96
C LEU A 13 0.97 13.80 -14.77
N CYS A 14 2.02 13.66 -13.97
CA CYS A 14 2.58 12.37 -13.58
C CYS A 14 1.56 11.58 -12.77
N GLY A 15 0.89 12.15 -11.77
CA GLY A 15 -0.13 11.42 -11.00
C GLY A 15 -1.24 10.83 -11.88
N ARG A 16 -1.73 11.59 -12.88
CA ARG A 16 -2.81 11.14 -13.77
C ARG A 16 -2.35 10.11 -14.81
N SER A 17 -1.10 10.21 -15.29
CA SER A 17 -0.54 9.27 -16.28
C SER A 17 -0.03 7.99 -15.61
N LEU A 18 0.55 8.11 -14.41
CA LEU A 18 0.99 6.96 -13.59
C LEU A 18 -0.21 6.18 -13.06
N ALA A 19 -1.32 6.84 -12.76
CA ALA A 19 -2.58 6.16 -12.43
C ALA A 19 -3.13 5.31 -13.59
N GLN A 20 -2.76 5.62 -14.85
CA GLN A 20 -3.10 4.81 -16.02
C GLN A 20 -2.13 3.63 -16.25
N LEU A 21 -1.00 3.61 -15.53
CA LEU A 21 0.04 2.58 -15.58
C LEU A 21 0.05 1.73 -14.29
N LEU A 22 -0.99 1.87 -13.46
CA LEU A 22 -1.21 1.05 -12.27
C LEU A 22 -1.67 -0.34 -12.73
N ASP A 23 -0.70 -1.24 -12.79
CA ASP A 23 -0.90 -2.66 -13.04
C ASP A 23 -0.61 -3.43 -11.74
N GLU A 24 -1.11 -4.67 -11.67
CA GLU A 24 -0.98 -5.55 -10.50
C GLU A 24 0.50 -5.75 -10.12
N ASP A 25 1.40 -5.88 -11.10
CA ASP A 25 2.85 -6.03 -10.90
C ASP A 25 3.59 -4.70 -10.70
N SER A 26 3.08 -3.57 -11.19
CA SER A 26 3.81 -2.29 -11.18
C SER A 26 3.47 -1.40 -9.99
N VAL A 27 2.33 -1.65 -9.32
CA VAL A 27 1.81 -0.78 -8.26
C VAL A 27 2.75 -0.66 -7.06
N VAL A 28 3.45 -1.74 -6.69
CA VAL A 28 4.40 -1.73 -5.56
C VAL A 28 5.62 -0.86 -5.87
N GLY A 29 6.20 -1.03 -7.07
CA GLY A 29 7.31 -0.20 -7.53
C GLY A 29 6.91 1.26 -7.66
N LEU A 30 5.72 1.53 -8.18
CA LEU A 30 5.19 2.88 -8.30
C LEU A 30 4.96 3.53 -6.94
N TRP A 31 4.43 2.79 -5.96
CA TRP A 31 4.28 3.25 -4.59
C TRP A 31 5.64 3.58 -3.94
N ARG A 32 6.66 2.72 -4.11
CA ARG A 32 8.04 3.01 -3.62
C ARG A 32 8.58 4.32 -4.20
N VAL A 33 8.39 4.55 -5.51
CA VAL A 33 8.76 5.81 -6.18
C VAL A 33 7.95 6.98 -5.62
N ALA A 34 6.64 6.81 -5.47
CA ALA A 34 5.76 7.84 -4.90
C ALA A 34 6.23 8.28 -3.52
N LYS A 35 6.56 7.30 -2.66
CA LYS A 35 7.11 7.53 -1.32
C LYS A 35 8.48 8.22 -1.34
N LEU A 36 9.38 7.79 -2.21
CA LEU A 36 10.72 8.38 -2.38
C LEU A 36 10.62 9.88 -2.72
N PHE A 37 9.68 10.24 -3.59
CA PHE A 37 9.45 11.63 -4.02
C PHE A 37 8.41 12.39 -3.15
N ARG A 38 7.91 11.77 -2.07
CA ARG A 38 6.85 12.31 -1.19
C ARG A 38 5.65 12.81 -1.98
N LEU A 39 5.09 11.93 -2.80
CA LEU A 39 3.93 12.18 -3.65
C LEU A 39 2.66 11.67 -2.97
N ALA A 40 2.23 12.34 -1.89
CA ALA A 40 1.09 11.89 -1.06
C ALA A 40 -0.17 11.49 -1.85
N ARG A 41 -0.52 12.21 -2.93
CA ARG A 41 -1.68 11.86 -3.77
C ARG A 41 -1.48 10.59 -4.60
N LEU A 42 -0.25 10.31 -5.01
CA LEU A 42 0.07 9.10 -5.76
C LEU A 42 0.21 7.91 -4.83
N GLU A 43 0.78 8.12 -3.63
CA GLU A 43 0.82 7.10 -2.56
C GLU A 43 -0.60 6.63 -2.23
N ASP A 44 -1.54 7.56 -2.01
CA ASP A 44 -2.95 7.27 -1.74
C ASP A 44 -3.64 6.52 -2.90
N GLN A 45 -3.37 6.91 -4.15
CA GLN A 45 -3.91 6.21 -5.31
C GLN A 45 -3.33 4.79 -5.46
N CYS A 46 -2.06 4.59 -5.10
CA CYS A 46 -1.44 3.27 -5.13
C CYS A 46 -2.05 2.39 -4.03
N THR A 47 -2.19 2.89 -2.79
CA THR A 47 -2.76 2.12 -1.68
C THR A 47 -4.25 1.83 -1.89
N GLU A 48 -5.00 2.75 -2.52
CA GLU A 48 -6.39 2.52 -2.96
C GLU A 48 -6.47 1.40 -4.02
N TYR A 49 -5.56 1.38 -4.99
CA TYR A 49 -5.52 0.31 -6.00
C TYR A 49 -5.09 -1.02 -5.38
N MET A 50 -4.05 -1.02 -4.54
CA MET A 50 -3.59 -2.19 -3.79
C MET A 50 -4.70 -2.81 -2.96
N ALA A 51 -5.54 -2.00 -2.30
CA ALA A 51 -6.71 -2.46 -1.56
C ALA A 51 -7.72 -3.22 -2.45
N LYS A 52 -7.89 -2.82 -3.71
CA LYS A 52 -8.80 -3.47 -4.66
C LYS A 52 -8.27 -4.82 -5.14
N VAL A 53 -6.96 -4.92 -5.38
CA VAL A 53 -6.29 -6.13 -5.91
C VAL A 53 -5.58 -6.96 -4.84
N ILE A 54 -5.84 -6.68 -3.55
CA ILE A 54 -5.08 -7.25 -2.42
C ILE A 54 -4.99 -8.78 -2.45
N GLU A 55 -6.04 -9.46 -2.91
CA GLU A 55 -6.10 -10.93 -3.00
C GLU A 55 -5.02 -11.54 -3.89
N LYS A 56 -4.63 -10.83 -4.95
CA LYS A 56 -3.53 -11.25 -5.84
C LYS A 56 -2.20 -10.64 -5.43
N LEU A 57 -2.24 -9.43 -4.89
CA LEU A 57 -1.05 -8.68 -4.47
C LEU A 57 -0.31 -9.39 -3.32
N VAL A 58 -1.03 -10.07 -2.42
CA VAL A 58 -0.42 -10.86 -1.33
C VAL A 58 0.35 -12.09 -1.82
N GLU A 59 0.05 -12.59 -3.02
CA GLU A 59 0.81 -13.70 -3.64
C GLU A 59 2.12 -13.22 -4.29
N GLN A 60 2.30 -11.91 -4.48
CA GLN A 60 3.48 -11.33 -5.09
C GLN A 60 4.59 -11.08 -4.06
N GLU A 61 5.79 -11.58 -4.36
CA GLU A 61 6.96 -11.43 -3.49
C GLU A 61 7.40 -9.96 -3.36
N ASP A 62 7.21 -9.16 -4.41
CA ASP A 62 7.51 -7.72 -4.41
C ASP A 62 6.74 -6.97 -3.32
N PHE A 63 5.45 -7.28 -3.14
CA PHE A 63 4.64 -6.67 -2.09
C PHE A 63 5.12 -7.09 -0.71
N ALA A 64 5.40 -8.38 -0.52
CA ALA A 64 5.94 -8.89 0.74
C ALA A 64 7.28 -8.25 1.10
N GLU A 65 8.17 -8.02 0.12
CA GLU A 65 9.42 -7.29 0.31
C GLU A 65 9.16 -5.84 0.73
N ALA A 66 8.27 -5.13 0.03
CA ALA A 66 7.94 -3.74 0.36
C ALA A 66 7.38 -3.59 1.79
N VAL A 67 6.53 -4.51 2.23
CA VAL A 67 6.01 -4.53 3.60
C VAL A 67 7.13 -4.80 4.62
N ARG A 68 8.08 -5.71 4.32
CA ARG A 68 9.23 -5.98 5.20
C ARG A 68 10.16 -4.78 5.31
N GLU A 69 10.43 -4.08 4.20
CA GLU A 69 11.22 -2.85 4.21
C GLU A 69 10.58 -1.79 5.10
N GLU A 70 9.25 -1.62 4.98
CA GLU A 70 8.49 -0.69 5.82
C GLU A 70 8.51 -1.08 7.30
N ALA A 71 8.29 -2.36 7.60
CA ALA A 71 8.35 -2.87 8.96
C ALA A 71 9.74 -2.64 9.58
N ALA A 72 10.82 -2.86 8.81
CA ALA A 72 12.18 -2.61 9.26
C ALA A 72 12.44 -1.12 9.51
N ALA A 73 11.92 -0.23 8.64
CA ALA A 73 12.03 1.21 8.81
C ALA A 73 11.27 1.72 10.05
N VAL A 74 10.13 1.11 10.36
CA VAL A 74 9.30 1.42 11.54
C VAL A 74 9.94 0.89 12.82
N ARG A 75 10.55 -0.30 12.81
CA ARG A 75 11.18 -0.92 13.99
C ARG A 75 12.32 -0.09 14.61
N GLY A 76 12.92 0.82 13.83
CA GLY A 76 13.91 1.79 14.32
C GLY A 76 13.32 3.01 15.04
N ARG A 77 11.99 3.20 14.98
CA ARG A 77 11.23 4.27 15.64
C ARG A 77 10.38 3.62 16.74
N GLN A 78 10.22 4.27 17.89
CA GLN A 78 9.48 3.72 19.04
C GLN A 78 7.95 3.60 18.82
N GLU A 79 7.47 3.69 17.58
CA GLU A 79 6.07 3.53 17.19
C GLU A 79 5.89 2.12 16.59
N GLN A 80 5.95 1.11 17.45
CA GLN A 80 6.04 -0.31 17.05
C GLN A 80 4.72 -0.96 16.66
N ASP A 81 3.60 -0.25 16.69
CA ASP A 81 2.28 -0.87 16.57
C ASP A 81 1.73 -0.97 15.14
N SER A 82 2.21 -0.17 14.18
CA SER A 82 1.61 -0.14 12.83
C SER A 82 2.62 0.06 11.69
N ILE A 83 2.51 -0.78 10.66
CA ILE A 83 3.22 -0.60 9.38
C ILE A 83 2.40 0.38 8.51
N PRO A 84 2.92 1.58 8.16
CA PRO A 84 2.16 2.61 7.47
C PRO A 84 1.49 2.15 6.18
N LEU A 85 2.22 1.40 5.33
CA LEU A 85 1.67 0.82 4.10
C LEU A 85 0.45 -0.06 4.35
N VAL A 86 0.50 -0.91 5.38
CA VAL A 86 -0.58 -1.83 5.73
C VAL A 86 -1.78 -1.07 6.30
N ASP A 87 -1.52 -0.03 7.10
CA ASP A 87 -2.57 0.82 7.68
C ASP A 87 -3.34 1.58 6.60
N ASP A 88 -2.64 2.17 5.63
CA ASP A 88 -3.25 2.87 4.49
C ASP A 88 -4.11 1.92 3.63
N ILE A 89 -3.60 0.72 3.34
CA ILE A 89 -4.38 -0.30 2.61
C ILE A 89 -5.60 -0.72 3.42
N ARG A 90 -5.46 -0.97 4.72
CA ARG A 90 -6.57 -1.35 5.62
C ARG A 90 -7.64 -0.26 5.68
N PHE A 91 -7.23 1.01 5.72
CA PHE A 91 -8.13 2.15 5.66
C PHE A 91 -8.96 2.14 4.37
N HIS A 92 -8.31 1.96 3.22
CA HIS A 92 -8.99 1.90 1.92
C HIS A 92 -9.92 0.70 1.80
N ILE A 93 -9.50 -0.48 2.26
CA ILE A 93 -10.35 -1.68 2.32
C ILE A 93 -11.61 -1.42 3.15
N THR A 94 -11.46 -0.84 4.33
CA THR A 94 -12.58 -0.53 5.25
C THR A 94 -13.48 0.56 4.67
N SER A 95 -12.90 1.54 3.97
CA SER A 95 -13.62 2.67 3.36
C SER A 95 -14.50 2.26 2.17
N VAL A 96 -14.07 1.25 1.39
CA VAL A 96 -14.82 0.75 0.22
C VAL A 96 -16.08 -0.04 0.62
N VAL A 97 -16.21 -0.47 1.88
CA VAL A 97 -17.33 -1.30 2.36
C VAL A 97 -18.45 -0.45 2.97
N GLN A 98 -19.33 0.07 2.11
CA GLN A 98 -20.60 0.70 2.53
C GLN A 98 -21.86 -0.11 2.15
N THR A 99 -21.73 -1.41 1.80
CA THR A 99 -22.91 -2.26 1.47
C THR A 99 -22.80 -3.66 2.10
N TYR A 100 -23.90 -4.10 2.72
CA TYR A 100 -24.02 -5.27 3.64
C TYR A 100 -23.52 -6.62 3.07
N SER A 101 -23.41 -6.76 1.75
CA SER A 101 -22.91 -7.98 1.08
C SER A 101 -21.39 -8.17 1.17
N ASN A 102 -20.62 -7.12 1.51
CA ASN A 102 -19.16 -7.15 1.57
C ASN A 102 -18.57 -7.54 2.93
N ILE A 103 -19.39 -7.68 3.98
CA ILE A 103 -18.89 -7.97 5.35
C ILE A 103 -18.28 -9.38 5.42
N LYS A 104 -18.90 -10.37 4.75
CA LYS A 104 -18.34 -11.73 4.65
C LYS A 104 -17.08 -11.81 3.78
N GLU A 105 -16.96 -10.92 2.81
CA GLU A 105 -15.75 -10.81 1.99
C GLU A 105 -14.61 -10.20 2.83
N MET A 106 -14.93 -9.19 3.64
CA MET A 106 -14.00 -8.57 4.58
C MET A 106 -13.48 -9.56 5.62
N GLU A 107 -14.36 -10.34 6.25
CA GLU A 107 -13.93 -11.37 7.21
C GLU A 107 -12.96 -12.36 6.56
N ARG A 108 -13.22 -12.79 5.31
CA ARG A 108 -12.31 -13.69 4.58
C ARG A 108 -10.96 -13.06 4.27
N ARG A 109 -10.94 -11.79 3.82
CA ARG A 109 -9.70 -11.07 3.52
C ARG A 109 -8.89 -10.77 4.79
N LEU A 110 -9.56 -10.45 5.89
CA LEU A 110 -8.92 -10.23 7.18
C LEU A 110 -8.28 -11.52 7.70
N HIS A 111 -8.99 -12.65 7.59
CA HIS A 111 -8.47 -13.95 8.01
C HIS A 111 -7.27 -14.41 7.17
N ALA A 112 -7.28 -14.15 5.86
CA ALA A 112 -6.13 -14.42 5.01
C ALA A 112 -4.89 -13.61 5.41
N LEU A 113 -5.09 -12.37 5.90
CA LEU A 113 -4.01 -11.54 6.42
C LEU A 113 -3.48 -12.09 7.75
N GLU A 114 -4.36 -12.54 8.65
CA GLU A 114 -4.00 -13.17 9.92
C GLU A 114 -3.20 -14.47 9.71
N ASP A 115 -3.63 -15.34 8.79
CA ASP A 115 -2.91 -16.56 8.43
C ASP A 115 -1.51 -16.25 7.86
N LEU A 116 -1.39 -15.19 7.05
CA LEU A 116 -0.11 -14.75 6.53
C LEU A 116 0.82 -14.29 7.67
N LEU A 117 0.31 -13.50 8.62
CA LEU A 117 1.04 -13.01 9.80
C LEU A 117 1.52 -14.16 10.72
N VAL A 118 0.68 -15.17 10.92
CA VAL A 118 1.04 -16.39 11.66
C VAL A 118 2.11 -17.19 10.91
N SER A 119 2.00 -17.33 9.59
CA SER A 119 2.97 -18.09 8.78
C SER A 119 4.38 -17.48 8.80
N ILE A 120 4.47 -16.15 8.94
CA ILE A 120 5.74 -15.42 9.00
C ILE A 120 6.25 -15.24 10.45
N GLY A 121 5.55 -15.82 11.44
CA GLY A 121 5.98 -15.83 12.84
C GLY A 121 5.90 -14.46 13.53
N LEU A 122 5.04 -13.58 13.03
CA LEU A 122 4.76 -12.25 13.57
C LEU A 122 3.41 -12.29 14.30
N ASP A 123 3.33 -13.09 15.37
CA ASP A 123 2.18 -13.14 16.26
C ASP A 123 2.51 -12.37 17.55
N CYS A 124 1.66 -11.39 17.90
CA CYS A 124 1.68 -10.65 19.16
C CYS A 124 0.34 -10.85 19.87
#